data_AF-A0AAV7W8S9-F1
#
_entry.id   AF-A0AAV7W8S9-F1
#
_cell.length_a   1.000
_cell.length_b   1.000
_cell.length_c   1.000
_cell.angle_alpha   90.00
_cell.angle_beta   90.00
_cell.angle_gamma   90.00
#
_symmetry.space_group_name_H-M   'P 1'
#
loop_
_entity.id
_entity.type
_entity.pdbx_description
1 polymer ?
#
loop_
_entity_poly.entity_id
_entity_poly.type
_entity_poly.pdbx_seq_one_letter_code
_entity_poly.pdbx_strand_id
1 'polypeptide(L)' 'GCPLSPLLFLLAMEPLAATIRNSQQITGISLPGGSSKIYLYADDILLTLSDLERS' A
#
# COMPACT_ATOMS: atom_id res chain seq x y z
N GLY A 1 -4.15 -22.46 -13.72
CA GLY A 1 -4.44 -21.12 -13.18
C GLY A 1 -5.35 -20.38 -14.15
N CYS A 2 -6.31 -19.61 -13.66
CA CYS A 2 -7.14 -18.77 -14.52
C CYS A 2 -6.35 -17.47 -14.84
N PRO A 3 -6.19 -17.09 -16.11
CA PRO A 3 -5.44 -15.89 -16.49
C PRO A 3 -6.09 -14.58 -16.00
N LEU A 4 -7.36 -14.63 -15.58
CA LEU A 4 -8.11 -13.46 -15.11
C LEU A 4 -7.92 -13.18 -13.60
N SER A 5 -7.56 -14.20 -12.81
CA SER A 5 -7.43 -14.06 -11.35
C SER A 5 -6.46 -12.96 -10.91
N PRO A 6 -5.26 -12.80 -11.52
CA PRO A 6 -4.34 -11.73 -11.13
C PRO A 6 -4.89 -10.33 -11.39
N LEU A 7 -5.66 -10.17 -12.46
CA LEU A 7 -6.26 -8.88 -12.82
C LEU A 7 -7.38 -8.51 -11.84
N LEU A 8 -8.23 -9.47 -11.47
CA LEU A 8 -9.27 -9.25 -10.45
C LEU A 8 -8.66 -8.90 -9.08
N PHE A 9 -7.57 -9.56 -8.72
CA PHE A 9 -6.83 -9.22 -7.50
C PHE A 9 -6.30 -7.79 -7.54
N LEU A 10 -5.64 -7.40 -8.64
CA LEU A 10 -5.13 -6.04 -8.80
C LEU A 10 -6.26 -4.98 -8.75
N LEU A 11 -7.39 -5.24 -9.40
CA LEU A 11 -8.56 -4.35 -9.39
C LEU A 11 -9.15 -4.18 -7.97
N ALA A 12 -9.12 -5.22 -7.15
CA ALA A 12 -9.55 -5.13 -5.76
C ALA A 12 -8.52 -4.42 -4.86
N MET A 13 -7.23 -4.61 -5.13
CA MET A 13 -6.14 -4.09 -4.29
C MET A 13 -5.81 -2.62 -4.56
N GLU A 14 -6.00 -2.13 -5.78
CA GLU A 14 -5.65 -0.75 -6.13
C GLU A 14 -6.47 0.31 -5.35
N PRO A 15 -7.80 0.17 -5.16
CA PRO A 15 -8.58 1.07 -4.30
C PRO A 15 -8.09 1.10 -2.85
N LEU A 16 -7.70 -0.07 -2.31
CA LEU A 16 -7.13 -0.18 -0.97
C LEU A 16 -5.81 0.59 -0.88
N ALA A 17 -4.91 0.37 -1.84
CA ALA A 17 -3.64 1.06 -1.88
C ALA A 17 -3.79 2.57 -2.07
N ALA A 18 -4.74 3.02 -2.89
CA ALA A 18 -5.06 4.43 -3.05
C ALA A 18 -5.55 5.06 -1.73
N THR A 19 -6.41 4.36 -1.00
CA THR A 19 -6.93 4.81 0.30
C THR A 19 -5.79 4.97 1.31
N ILE A 20 -4.85 4.02 1.36
CA ILE A 20 -3.70 4.06 2.27
C ILE A 20 -2.71 5.16 1.88
N ARG A 21 -2.42 5.33 0.58
CA ARG A 21 -1.53 6.39 0.08
C ARG A 21 -2.07 7.79 0.42
N ASN A 22 -3.37 8.00 0.27
CA ASN A 22 -4.03 9.29 0.49
C ASN A 22 -4.43 9.55 1.95
N SER A 23 -4.38 8.54 2.82
CA SER A 23 -4.72 8.71 4.24
C SER A 23 -3.73 9.65 4.93
N GLN A 24 -4.24 10.71 5.57
CA GLN A 24 -3.45 11.62 6.41
C GLN A 24 -3.11 11.01 7.77
N GLN A 25 -3.81 9.94 8.18
CA GLN A 25 -3.57 9.25 9.44
C GLN A 25 -2.41 8.25 9.34
N ILE A 26 -2.09 7.81 8.13
CA ILE A 26 -1.00 6.88 7.85
C ILE A 26 0.18 7.71 7.35
N THR A 27 1.21 7.85 8.18
CA THR A 27 2.47 8.49 7.80
C THR A 27 3.44 7.41 7.37
N GLY A 28 3.90 7.50 6.12
CA GLY A 28 4.86 6.57 5.56
C GLY A 28 6.29 7.03 5.74
N ILE A 29 7.24 6.16 5.40
CA ILE A 29 8.65 6.53 5.40
C ILE A 29 8.88 7.57 4.30
N SER A 30 9.55 8.67 4.64
CA SER A 30 9.94 9.69 3.67
C SER A 30 11.17 9.21 2.89
N LEU A 31 11.04 9.10 1.57
CA LEU A 31 12.13 8.75 0.66
C LEU A 31 12.41 9.92 -0.30
N PRO A 32 13.58 9.93 -0.96
CA PRO A 32 13.83 10.86 -2.07
C PRO A 32 12.74 10.68 -3.14
N GLY A 33 11.95 11.72 -3.39
CA GLY A 33 10.86 11.70 -4.37
C GLY A 33 9.45 11.45 -3.81
N GLY A 34 9.29 11.24 -2.49
CA GLY A 34 7.97 11.20 -1.86
C GLY A 34 7.89 10.33 -0.60
N SER A 35 6.70 10.27 0.00
CA SER A 35 6.42 9.34 1.10
C SER A 35 5.92 8.01 0.54
N SER A 36 6.52 6.91 1.01
CA SER A 36 6.04 5.56 0.71
C SER A 36 5.30 4.97 1.90
N LYS A 37 4.10 4.45 1.64
CA LYS A 37 3.17 3.92 2.66
C LYS A 37 2.81 2.44 2.46
N ILE A 38 2.75 1.98 1.22
CA ILE A 38 2.29 0.63 0.88
C ILE A 38 2.98 0.12 -0.38
N TYR A 39 3.35 -1.16 -0.35
CA TYR A 39 3.84 -1.94 -1.47
C TYR A 39 2.98 -3.19 -1.62
N LEU A 40 2.55 -3.47 -2.84
CA LEU A 40 1.73 -4.62 -3.19
C LEU A 40 2.55 -5.60 -4.03
N TYR A 41 2.71 -6.81 -3.53
CA TYR A 41 3.25 -7.95 -4.25
C TYR A 41 2.12 -8.95 -4.53
N ALA A 42 2.40 -10.02 -5.28
CA ALA A 42 1.37 -10.96 -5.70
C ALA A 42 0.73 -11.69 -4.52
N ASP A 43 1.55 -12.04 -3.54
CA ASP A 43 1.25 -12.80 -2.33
C ASP A 43 1.34 -11.96 -1.06
N ASP A 44 2.15 -10.89 -1.07
CA ASP A 44 2.42 -10.08 0.12
C ASP A 44 1.98 -8.62 0.00
N ILE A 45 1.66 -8.03 1.15
CA ILE A 45 1.43 -6.59 1.32
C ILE A 45 2.40 -6.08 2.37
N LEU A 46 3.19 -5.07 2.01
CA LEU A 46 4.11 -4.40 2.94
C LEU A 46 3.62 -2.98 3.21
N LEU A 47 3.37 -2.67 4.48
CA LEU A 47 3.04 -1.33 4.94
C LEU A 47 4.25 -0.71 5.62
N THR A 48 4.52 0.55 5.29
CA THR A 48 5.57 1.34 5.90
C THR A 48 4.96 2.45 6.72
N LEU A 49 5.25 2.44 8.02
CA LEU A 49 4.76 3.41 9.00
C LEU A 49 5.97 4.13 9.60
N SER A 50 5.91 5.45 9.67
CA SER A 50 6.80 6.26 10.50
C SER A 50 6.08 6.64 11.80
N ASP A 51 6.85 6.99 12.84
CA ASP A 51 6.33 7.43 14.14
C ASP A 51 5.41 6.43 14.84
N LEU A 52 5.94 5.23 15.15
CA LEU A 52 5.24 4.21 15.95
C LEU A 52 4.91 4.66 17.40
N GLU A 53 5.64 5.66 17.91
CA GLU A 53 5.61 6.10 19.31
C GLU A 53 4.45 7.07 19.64
N ARG A 54 3.57 7.38 18.67
CA ARG A 54 2.45 8.32 18.86
C ARG A 54 1.09 7.64 18.96
N SER A 55 1.05 6.43 19.55
CA SER A 55 -0.18 5.71 19.86
C SER A 55 -0.69 6.00 21.28
#